data_AF-A0A1R2AKG7-F1
#
_entry.id   AF-A0A1R2AKG7-F1
#
_cell.length_a   1.000
_cell.length_b   1.000
_cell.length_c   1.000
_cell.angle_alpha   90.00
_cell.angle_beta   90.00
_cell.angle_gamma   90.00
#
_symmetry.space_group_name_H-M   'P 1'
#
loop_
_entity.id
_entity.type
_entity.pdbx_description
1 polymer ?
#
loop_
_entity_poly.entity_id
_entity_poly.type
_entity_poly.pdbx_seq_one_letter_code
_entity_poly.pdbx_strand_id
1 'polypeptide(L)'
;MEKVLNSDHPDLATIYNNLGSLYKNLNEKKKALELYEKCKNINEKKKALELYEKCKNIREKVLNSDHPDLARIYNNLGNLYENLNEKKKALELHEKCKNILE
;
A
#
# COMPACT_ATOMS: atom_id res chain seq x y z
N MET A 1 7.69 16.76 18.61
CA MET A 1 8.03 15.80 17.54
C MET A 1 6.78 15.59 16.72
N GLU A 2 6.62 16.32 15.62
CA GLU A 2 5.62 16.00 14.60
C GLU A 2 5.98 14.63 14.05
N LYS A 3 5.24 13.58 14.44
CA LYS A 3 5.22 12.35 13.69
C LYS A 3 4.77 12.76 12.28
N VAL A 4 5.70 12.76 11.33
CA VAL A 4 5.40 12.70 9.91
C VAL A 4 4.68 11.37 9.70
N LEU A 5 3.40 11.33 10.05
CA LEU A 5 2.52 10.26 9.68
C LEU A 5 2.44 10.35 8.16
N ASN A 6 3.20 9.49 7.49
CA ASN A 6 3.06 9.24 6.06
C ASN A 6 1.56 9.20 5.74
N SER A 7 1.14 9.93 4.71
CA SER A 7 -0.28 10.19 4.39
C SER A 7 -1.17 8.95 4.23
N ASP A 8 -0.56 7.77 4.15
CA ASP A 8 -1.21 6.47 4.00
C ASP A 8 -0.91 5.50 5.17
N HIS A 9 -0.49 5.99 6.35
CA HIS A 9 -0.26 5.10 7.50
C HIS A 9 -1.55 4.33 7.83
N PRO A 10 -1.50 3.02 8.12
CA PRO A 10 -2.69 2.21 8.39
C PRO A 10 -3.63 2.79 9.46
N ASP A 11 -3.07 3.47 10.47
CA ASP A 11 -3.83 4.12 11.53
C ASP A 11 -4.65 5.34 11.07
N LEU A 12 -4.27 5.97 9.94
CA LEU A 12 -5.02 7.08 9.35
C LEU A 12 -6.39 6.62 8.83
N ALA A 13 -6.56 5.36 8.42
CA ALA A 13 -7.87 4.86 7.97
C ALA A 13 -8.93 4.98 9.08
N THR A 14 -8.59 4.58 10.31
CA THR A 14 -9.47 4.71 11.49
C THR A 14 -9.77 6.18 11.81
N ILE A 15 -8.74 7.05 11.73
CA ILE A 15 -8.89 8.48 11.97
C ILE A 15 -9.82 9.11 10.93
N TYR A 16 -9.63 8.82 9.64
CA TYR A 16 -10.47 9.32 8.56
C TYR A 16 -11.91 8.81 8.67
N ASN A 17 -12.11 7.56 9.09
CA ASN A 17 -13.46 7.03 9.34
C ASN A 17 -14.17 7.80 10.46
N ASN A 18 -13.47 8.09 11.55
CA ASN A 18 -14.01 8.83 12.69
C ASN A 18 -14.30 10.30 12.33
N LEU A 19 -13.38 10.96 11.61
CA LEU A 19 -13.59 12.31 11.09
C LEU A 19 -14.76 12.36 10.09
N GLY A 20 -14.87 11.37 9.20
CA GLY A 20 -15.99 11.27 8.26
C GLY A 20 -17.33 11.19 8.98
N SER A 21 -17.40 10.42 10.08
CA SER A 21 -18.58 10.35 10.95
C SER A 21 -18.92 11.69 11.60
N LEU A 22 -17.89 12.41 12.09
CA LEU A 22 -18.06 13.74 12.68
C LEU A 22 -18.59 14.75 11.64
N TYR A 23 -18.01 14.80 10.44
CA TYR A 23 -18.47 15.70 9.37
C TYR A 23 -19.87 15.35 8.88
N LYS A 24 -20.24 14.06 8.86
CA LYS A 24 -21.61 13.63 8.58
C LYS A 24 -22.58 14.19 9.62
N ASN A 25 -22.22 14.19 10.91
CA ASN A 25 -23.03 14.76 11.98
C ASN A 25 -23.12 16.30 11.90
N LEU A 26 -22.09 16.96 11.38
CA LEU A 26 -22.08 18.40 11.08
C LEU A 26 -22.83 18.76 9.77
N ASN A 27 -23.50 17.78 9.14
CA ASN A 27 -24.22 17.91 7.87
C ASN A 27 -23.31 18.29 6.67
N GLU A 28 -21.99 18.18 6.84
CA GLU A 28 -20.94 18.44 5.86
C GLU A 28 -20.68 17.20 5.01
N LYS A 29 -21.70 16.77 4.26
CA LYS A 29 -21.72 15.49 3.54
C LYS A 29 -20.57 15.32 2.54
N LYS A 30 -20.15 16.40 1.88
CA LYS A 30 -19.05 16.36 0.90
C LYS A 30 -17.72 16.00 1.55
N LYS A 31 -17.38 16.65 2.67
CA LYS A 31 -16.15 16.37 3.43
C LYS A 31 -16.18 14.96 4.04
N ALA A 32 -17.34 14.54 4.53
CA ALA A 32 -17.52 13.19 5.05
C ALA A 32 -17.24 12.11 3.98
N LEU A 33 -17.77 12.29 2.76
CA LEU A 33 -17.54 11.37 1.65
C LEU A 33 -16.06 11.29 1.27
N GLU A 34 -15.38 12.43 1.13
CA GLU A 34 -13.95 12.48 0.79
C GLU A 34 -13.10 11.71 1.83
N LEU A 35 -13.42 11.85 3.12
CA LEU A 35 -12.71 11.15 4.19
C LEU A 35 -13.00 9.65 4.18
N TYR A 36 -14.23 9.23 3.89
CA TYR A 36 -14.54 7.81 3.72
C TYR A 36 -13.82 7.19 2.52
N GLU A 37 -13.69 7.91 1.41
CA GLU A 37 -12.90 7.48 0.25
C GLU A 37 -11.43 7.33 0.60
N LYS A 38 -10.85 8.29 1.33
CA LYS A 38 -9.47 8.19 1.84
C LYS A 38 -9.27 6.98 2.75
N CYS A 39 -10.18 6.75 3.68
CA CYS A 39 -10.18 5.56 4.54
C CYS A 39 -10.21 4.26 3.72
N LYS A 40 -11.13 4.18 2.75
CA LYS A 40 -11.28 3.01 1.88
C LYS A 40 -10.01 2.74 1.08
N ASN A 41 -9.43 3.77 0.47
CA ASN A 41 -8.20 3.67 -0.31
C ASN A 41 -7.03 3.10 0.53
N ILE A 42 -6.83 3.60 1.75
CA ILE A 42 -5.78 3.09 2.64
C ILE A 42 -6.01 1.61 2.98
N ASN A 43 -7.25 1.23 3.28
CA ASN A 43 -7.60 -0.17 3.57
C ASN A 43 -7.37 -1.09 2.37
N GLU A 44 -7.71 -0.65 1.16
CA GLU A 44 -7.48 -1.41 -0.07
C GLU A 44 -5.98 -1.56 -0.37
N LYS A 45 -5.18 -0.50 -0.23
CA LYS A 45 -3.72 -0.56 -0.36
C LYS A 45 -3.10 -1.54 0.64
N LYS A 46 -3.53 -1.49 1.91
CA LYS A 46 -3.05 -2.41 2.96
C LYS A 46 -3.37 -3.87 2.62
N LYS A 47 -4.61 -4.14 2.19
CA LYS A 47 -5.03 -5.49 1.79
C LYS A 47 -4.24 -5.99 0.58
N ALA A 48 -3.99 -5.13 -0.40
CA ALA A 48 -3.13 -5.47 -1.55
C ALA A 48 -1.71 -5.84 -1.10
N LEU A 49 -1.13 -5.09 -0.17
CA LEU A 49 0.22 -5.33 0.35
C LEU A 49 0.31 -6.68 1.07
N GLU A 50 -0.65 -6.99 1.93
CA GLU A 50 -0.72 -8.29 2.60
C GLU A 50 -0.86 -9.46 1.62
N LEU A 51 -1.66 -9.31 0.56
CA LEU A 51 -1.84 -10.34 -0.46
C LEU A 51 -0.57 -10.54 -1.29
N TYR A 52 0.10 -9.45 -1.69
CA TYR A 52 1.34 -9.54 -2.45
C TYR A 52 2.49 -10.12 -1.63
N GLU A 53 2.63 -9.76 -0.34
CA GLU A 53 3.65 -10.36 0.54
C GLU A 53 3.37 -11.86 0.77
N LYS A 54 2.11 -12.26 0.93
CA LYS A 54 1.75 -13.69 0.98
C LYS A 54 2.11 -14.42 -0.32
N CYS A 55 1.79 -13.82 -1.47
CA CYS A 55 2.12 -14.37 -2.78
C CYS A 55 3.64 -14.52 -2.95
N LYS A 56 4.40 -13.48 -2.59
CA LYS A 56 5.86 -13.48 -2.59
C LYS A 56 6.42 -14.61 -1.73
N ASN A 57 6.00 -14.72 -0.46
CA ASN A 57 6.47 -15.78 0.45
C ASN A 57 6.17 -17.19 -0.05
N ILE A 58 5.04 -17.41 -0.73
CA ILE A 58 4.72 -18.72 -1.33
C ILE A 58 5.62 -18.97 -2.54
N ARG A 59 5.79 -17.96 -3.38
CA ARG A 59 6.53 -18.07 -4.65
C ARG A 59 8.03 -18.20 -4.42
N GLU A 60 8.60 -17.53 -3.44
CA GLU A 60 10.00 -17.68 -3.03
C GLU A 60 10.32 -19.08 -2.49
N LYS A 61 9.33 -19.80 -1.97
CA LYS A 61 9.49 -21.19 -1.48
C LYS A 61 9.38 -22.23 -2.59
N VAL A 62 8.69 -21.91 -3.68
CA VAL A 62 8.35 -22.86 -4.75
C VAL A 62 9.20 -22.62 -6.00
N LEU A 63 9.60 -21.38 -6.25
CA LEU A 63 10.32 -20.96 -7.44
C LEU A 63 11.77 -20.65 -7.10
N ASN A 64 12.67 -20.92 -8.04
CA ASN A 64 14.05 -20.45 -7.97
C ASN A 64 14.10 -18.91 -7.97
N SER A 65 15.16 -18.34 -7.39
CA SER A 65 15.33 -16.89 -7.25
C SER A 65 15.17 -16.10 -8.55
N ASP A 66 15.50 -16.73 -9.68
CA ASP A 66 15.57 -16.09 -10.99
C ASP A 66 14.30 -16.32 -11.82
N HIS A 67 13.23 -16.81 -11.20
CA HIS A 67 12.00 -17.11 -11.91
C HIS A 67 11.24 -15.82 -12.30
N PRO A 68 10.82 -15.64 -13.57
CA PRO A 68 10.13 -14.42 -14.04
C PRO A 68 8.87 -14.04 -13.24
N ASP A 69 8.14 -15.02 -12.70
CA ASP A 69 7.00 -14.76 -11.79
C ASP A 69 7.39 -13.96 -10.54
N LEU A 70 8.60 -14.16 -9.99
CA LEU A 70 9.10 -13.38 -8.86
C LEU A 70 9.36 -11.93 -9.28
N ALA A 71 9.96 -11.69 -10.46
CA ALA A 71 10.14 -10.35 -11.00
C ALA A 71 8.80 -9.60 -11.09
N ARG A 72 7.75 -10.25 -11.59
CA ARG A 72 6.42 -9.65 -11.67
C ARG A 72 5.86 -9.27 -10.29
N ILE A 73 6.08 -10.10 -9.28
CA ILE A 73 5.66 -9.82 -7.90
C ILE A 73 6.43 -8.63 -7.34
N TYR A 74 7.74 -8.59 -7.54
CA TYR A 74 8.60 -7.49 -7.11
C TYR A 74 8.22 -6.16 -7.77
N ASN A 75 7.93 -6.18 -9.08
CA ASN A 75 7.45 -4.98 -9.79
C ASN A 75 6.12 -4.46 -9.23
N ASN A 76 5.16 -5.36 -8.98
CA ASN A 76 3.86 -4.99 -8.45
C ASN A 76 3.95 -4.47 -7.00
N LEU A 77 4.80 -5.07 -6.17
CA LEU A 77 5.10 -4.56 -4.83
C LEU A 77 5.80 -3.19 -4.91
N GLY A 78 6.73 -3.00 -5.84
CA GLY A 78 7.42 -1.73 -6.07
C GLY A 78 6.43 -0.59 -6.34
N ASN A 79 5.51 -0.80 -7.30
CA ASN A 79 4.44 0.15 -7.61
C ASN A 79 3.53 0.44 -6.40
N LEU A 80 3.25 -0.58 -5.58
CA LEU A 80 2.42 -0.41 -4.38
C LEU A 80 3.13 0.42 -3.31
N TYR A 81 4.44 0.22 -3.11
CA TYR A 81 5.24 1.03 -2.20
C TYR A 81 5.43 2.46 -2.72
N GLU A 82 5.49 2.68 -4.03
CA GLU A 82 5.46 4.02 -4.62
C GLU A 82 4.14 4.73 -4.29
N ASN A 83 3.00 4.04 -4.42
CA ASN A 83 1.68 4.54 -4.03
C ASN A 83 1.50 4.79 -2.52
N LEU A 84 2.40 4.24 -1.69
CA LEU A 84 2.48 4.49 -0.25
C LEU A 84 3.55 5.54 0.10
N ASN A 85 4.15 6.17 -0.92
CA ASN A 85 5.25 7.13 -0.80
C ASN A 85 6.51 6.57 -0.11
N GLU A 86 6.65 5.25 -0.05
CA GLU A 86 7.79 4.50 0.48
C GLU A 86 8.84 4.29 -0.62
N LYS A 87 9.34 5.40 -1.18
CA LYS A 87 10.18 5.41 -2.39
C LYS A 87 11.44 4.53 -2.29
N LYS A 88 12.04 4.44 -1.10
CA LYS A 88 13.23 3.60 -0.87
C LYS A 88 12.90 2.11 -1.07
N LYS A 89 11.80 1.63 -0.50
CA LYS A 89 11.36 0.23 -0.67
C LYS A 89 10.94 -0.05 -2.10
N ALA A 90 10.24 0.89 -2.73
CA ALA A 90 9.86 0.77 -4.13
C ALA A 90 11.10 0.58 -5.03
N LEU A 91 12.14 1.41 -4.83
CA LEU A 91 13.39 1.31 -5.57
C LEU A 91 14.07 -0.05 -5.37
N GLU A 92 14.22 -0.51 -4.13
CA GLU A 92 14.82 -1.82 -3.83
C GLU A 92 14.09 -2.98 -4.54
N LEU A 93 12.77 -2.91 -4.63
CA LEU A 93 11.96 -3.95 -5.28
C LEU A 93 12.05 -3.88 -6.81
N HIS A 94 12.10 -2.68 -7.39
CA HIS A 94 12.32 -2.52 -8.83
C HIS A 94 13.71 -2.99 -9.26
N GLU A 95 14.75 -2.73 -8.45
CA GLU A 95 16.09 -3.27 -8.69
C GLU A 95 16.11 -4.81 -8.62
N LYS A 96 15.44 -5.41 -7.64
CA LYS A 96 15.29 -6.88 -7.58
C LYS A 96 14.55 -7.44 -8.79
N CYS A 97 13.49 -6.77 -9.24
CA CYS A 97 12.77 -7.15 -10.45
C CYS A 97 13.69 -7.11 -11.66
N LYS A 98 14.46 -6.02 -11.82
CA LYS A 98 15.39 -5.86 -12.93
C LYS A 98 16.45 -6.96 -12.93
N ASN A 99 17.09 -7.23 -11.79
CA ASN A 99 18.14 -8.25 -11.68
C ASN A 99 17.67 -9.68 -12.01
N ILE A 100 16.38 -9.99 -11.89
CA ILE A 100 15.81 -11.30 -12.25
C ILE A 100 15.56 -11.40 -13.77
N LEU A 101 15.34 -10.27 -14.43
CA LEU A 101 15.03 -10.20 -15.87
C LEU A 101 16.26 -9.91 -16.75
N GLU A 102 17.37 -9.51 -16.14
CA GLU A 102 18.68 -9.27 -16.77
C GLU A 102 19.47 -10.57 -16.93
#